data_AF-A0A8T4C711-F1
#
_entry.id   AF-A0A8T4C711-F1
#
_cell.length_a   1.000
_cell.length_b   1.000
_cell.length_c   1.000
_cell.angle_alpha   90.00
_cell.angle_beta   90.00
_cell.angle_gamma   90.00
#
_symmetry.space_group_name_H-M   'P 1'
#
loop_
_entity.id
_entity.type
_entity.pdbx_description
1 polymer ?
#
loop_
_entity_poly.entity_id
_entity_poly.type
_entity_poly.pdbx_seq_one_letter_code
_entity_poly.pdbx_strand_id
1 'polypeptide(L)'
;MALQFSEKQKKLSSALVNGPLSLDQLAERTNLKMSDAQEELKFLMQLKLVSLQGMPPVYALKDEVANELKHRKMIELTDDNTFRVEIMIEVQGVEEELVKRQSEKILENLAKEPFFKIYSKKVAPIEKVDEKYSTYIDVNLSVRDFRGMVRLMFFYGPASIEVIKPSKIEFTLNDFQDGLVDMTDMVHAYANYIMGILNRKQIEEFNAKLFRGVGNAQHVKASQGKPETKENPSVDDLPTI
;
A
#
# COMPACT_ATOMS: atom_id res chain seq x y z
N MET A 1 -1.87 14.87 -9.53
CA MET A 1 -0.57 15.29 -8.97
C MET A 1 -0.78 15.59 -7.48
N ALA A 2 -0.20 14.79 -6.59
CA ALA A 2 -0.31 15.04 -5.15
C ALA A 2 0.41 16.35 -4.80
N LEU A 3 -0.22 17.20 -4.00
CA LEU A 3 0.40 18.45 -3.54
C LEU A 3 1.54 18.08 -2.58
N GLN A 4 2.80 18.24 -3.01
CA GLN A 4 3.94 17.97 -2.14
C GLN A 4 4.31 19.24 -1.37
N PHE A 5 4.25 19.15 -0.04
CA PHE A 5 4.66 20.23 0.85
C PHE A 5 6.18 20.22 1.03
N SER A 6 6.79 21.41 1.05
CA SER A 6 8.20 21.58 1.40
C SER A 6 8.46 21.19 2.85
N GLU A 7 9.71 20.81 3.19
CA GLU A 7 10.08 20.54 4.59
C GLU A 7 9.85 21.74 5.50
N LYS A 8 9.99 22.96 4.99
CA LYS A 8 9.68 24.19 5.74
C LYS A 8 8.18 24.30 6.04
N GLN A 9 7.32 24.03 5.05
CA GLN A 9 5.86 24.02 5.22
C GLN A 9 5.38 22.96 6.21
N LYS A 10 6.00 21.77 6.17
CA LYS A 10 5.73 20.69 7.15
C LYS A 10 6.10 21.12 8.57
N LYS A 11 7.28 21.74 8.76
CA LYS A 11 7.72 22.27 10.06
C LYS A 11 6.77 23.34 10.61
N LEU A 12 6.39 24.31 9.79
CA LEU A 12 5.46 25.38 10.16
C LEU A 12 4.08 24.81 10.53
N SER A 13 3.54 23.92 9.71
CA SER A 13 2.26 23.27 9.99
C SER A 13 2.31 22.49 11.30
N SER A 14 3.38 21.71 11.54
CA SER A 14 3.59 20.96 12.78
C SER A 14 3.66 21.88 14.02
N ALA A 15 4.31 23.05 13.90
CA ALA A 15 4.39 24.03 14.99
C ALA A 15 3.01 24.63 15.35
N LEU A 16 2.15 24.83 14.36
CA LEU A 16 0.79 25.37 14.51
C LEU A 16 -0.24 24.35 15.03
N VAL A 17 0.09 23.06 15.09
CA VAL A 17 -0.83 22.01 15.56
C VAL A 17 -1.37 22.30 16.98
N ASN A 18 -0.53 22.91 17.82
CA ASN A 18 -0.86 23.16 19.23
C ASN A 18 -1.51 24.52 19.49
N GLY A 19 -1.84 25.27 18.44
CA GLY A 19 -2.57 26.54 18.54
C GLY A 19 -1.93 27.68 17.74
N PRO A 20 -2.56 28.87 17.78
CA PRO A 20 -2.11 30.02 17.02
C PRO A 20 -0.74 30.53 17.48
N LEU A 21 0.11 30.95 16.56
CA LEU A 21 1.45 31.50 16.85
C LEU A 21 1.72 32.76 16.03
N SER A 22 2.46 33.71 16.60
CA SER A 22 2.98 34.86 15.84
C SER A 22 4.07 34.42 14.85
N LEU A 23 4.38 35.27 13.88
CA LEU A 23 5.46 35.01 12.94
C LEU A 23 6.81 34.80 13.66
N ASP A 24 7.09 35.61 14.69
CA ASP A 24 8.30 35.51 15.53
C ASP A 24 8.42 34.15 16.20
N GLN A 25 7.34 33.73 16.85
CA GLN A 25 7.28 32.43 17.53
C GLN A 25 7.44 31.27 16.55
N LEU A 26 6.91 31.38 15.33
CA LEU A 26 7.04 30.36 14.30
C LEU A 26 8.48 30.25 13.79
N ALA A 27 9.11 31.38 13.47
CA ALA A 27 10.49 31.40 13.00
C ALA A 27 11.43 30.79 14.05
N GLU A 28 11.25 31.15 15.32
CA GLU A 28 12.02 30.61 16.44
C GLU A 28 11.81 29.10 16.61
N ARG A 29 10.56 28.63 16.72
CA ARG A 29 10.25 27.20 16.94
C ARG A 29 10.69 26.30 15.81
N THR A 30 10.68 26.80 14.57
CA THR A 30 11.04 26.01 13.39
C THR A 30 12.51 26.15 12.99
N ASN A 31 13.25 27.04 13.66
CA ASN A 31 14.61 27.45 13.30
C ASN A 31 14.69 27.89 11.82
N LEU A 32 13.71 28.69 11.38
CA LEU A 32 13.66 29.25 10.03
C LEU A 32 13.97 30.75 10.07
N LYS A 33 14.53 31.26 8.98
CA LYS A 33 14.63 32.70 8.79
C LYS A 33 13.23 33.31 8.70
N MET A 34 13.11 34.53 9.19
CA MET A 34 11.86 35.29 9.17
C MET A 34 11.22 35.41 7.79
N SER A 35 12.02 35.76 6.79
CA SER A 35 11.62 35.85 5.38
C SER A 35 11.03 34.54 4.87
N ASP A 36 11.69 33.43 5.18
CA ASP A 36 11.31 32.10 4.72
C ASP A 36 10.01 31.65 5.39
N ALA A 37 9.86 31.89 6.69
CA ALA A 37 8.62 31.58 7.41
C ALA A 37 7.43 32.38 6.85
N GLN A 38 7.63 33.65 6.55
CA GLN A 38 6.60 34.52 5.98
C GLN A 38 6.16 34.07 4.56
N GLU A 39 7.12 33.74 3.70
CA GLU A 39 6.86 33.26 2.34
C GLU A 39 6.06 31.94 2.36
N GLU A 40 6.50 30.99 3.17
CA GLU A 40 5.86 29.68 3.29
C GLU A 40 4.46 29.77 3.93
N LEU A 41 4.27 30.65 4.91
CA LEU A 41 2.94 30.91 5.48
C LEU A 41 1.99 31.53 4.45
N LYS A 42 2.47 32.46 3.62
CA LYS A 42 1.66 33.05 2.55
C LYS A 42 1.19 31.96 1.58
N PHE A 43 2.04 31.00 1.24
CA PHE A 43 1.67 29.85 0.43
C PHE A 43 0.62 28.97 1.13
N LEU A 44 0.83 28.62 2.41
CA LEU A 44 -0.15 27.85 3.19
C LEU A 44 -1.51 28.57 3.34
N MET A 45 -1.51 29.90 3.39
CA MET A 45 -2.74 30.71 3.38
C MET A 45 -3.43 30.71 2.01
N GLN A 46 -2.67 30.74 0.90
CA GLN A 46 -3.23 30.63 -0.46
C GLN A 46 -3.92 29.27 -0.66
N LEU A 47 -3.37 28.21 -0.08
CA LEU A 47 -3.98 26.89 -0.03
C LEU A 47 -5.15 26.79 0.97
N LYS A 48 -5.44 27.88 1.70
CA LYS A 48 -6.46 27.95 2.75
C LYS A 48 -6.26 26.90 3.85
N LEU A 49 -5.02 26.58 4.19
CA LEU A 49 -4.68 25.66 5.29
C LEU A 49 -4.45 26.42 6.60
N VAL A 50 -3.97 27.66 6.47
CA VAL A 50 -3.68 28.58 7.58
C VAL A 50 -4.55 29.83 7.44
N SER A 51 -4.98 30.38 8.58
CA SER A 51 -5.72 31.63 8.69
C SER A 51 -4.98 32.61 9.60
N LEU A 52 -5.14 33.91 9.35
CA LEU A 52 -4.65 34.97 10.22
C LEU A 52 -5.77 35.37 11.20
N GLN A 53 -5.46 35.48 12.48
CA GLN A 53 -6.42 35.78 13.54
C GLN A 53 -5.84 36.80 14.53
N GLY A 54 -6.72 37.59 15.16
CA GLY A 54 -6.37 38.46 16.30
C GLY A 54 -5.54 39.71 15.99
N MET A 55 -5.27 40.46 17.06
CA MET A 55 -4.32 41.57 17.12
C MET A 55 -3.52 41.45 18.44
N PRO A 56 -2.19 41.24 18.43
CA PRO A 56 -1.32 41.15 17.25
C PRO A 56 -1.64 39.93 16.35
N PRO A 57 -1.28 39.98 15.05
CA PRO A 57 -1.63 38.92 14.11
C PRO A 57 -0.94 37.61 14.47
N VAL A 58 -1.75 36.55 14.63
CA VAL A 58 -1.29 35.18 14.81
C VAL A 58 -1.82 34.29 13.69
N TYR A 59 -1.05 33.28 13.35
CA TYR A 59 -1.39 32.28 12.33
C TYR A 59 -1.95 31.05 13.02
N ALA A 60 -3.04 30.50 12.49
CA ALA A 60 -3.67 29.29 13.00
C ALA A 60 -3.98 28.33 11.85
N LEU A 61 -3.69 27.04 12.04
CA LEU A 61 -4.20 26.00 11.14
C LEU A 61 -5.72 25.93 11.21
N LYS A 62 -6.36 25.58 10.10
CA LYS A 62 -7.77 25.18 10.13
C LYS A 62 -7.97 23.97 11.01
N ASP A 63 -9.09 23.92 11.73
CA ASP A 63 -9.39 22.88 12.70
C ASP A 63 -9.34 21.47 12.09
N GLU A 64 -9.91 21.28 10.90
CA GLU A 64 -9.86 20.00 10.16
C GLU A 64 -8.43 19.51 9.93
N VAL A 65 -7.54 20.42 9.50
CA VAL A 65 -6.13 20.11 9.23
C VAL A 65 -5.37 19.85 10.54
N ALA A 66 -5.62 20.68 11.56
CA ALA A 66 -5.00 20.51 12.87
C ALA A 66 -5.40 19.17 13.51
N ASN A 67 -6.67 18.79 13.43
CA ASN A 67 -7.18 17.53 13.97
C ASN A 67 -6.59 16.32 13.25
N GLU A 68 -6.52 16.36 11.92
CA GLU A 68 -5.88 15.31 11.12
C GLU A 68 -4.39 15.16 11.45
N LEU A 69 -3.65 16.27 11.59
CA LEU A 69 -2.23 16.23 11.98
C LEU A 69 -2.03 15.70 13.41
N LYS A 70 -2.90 16.07 14.35
CA LYS A 70 -2.89 15.50 15.72
C LYS A 70 -3.13 14.01 15.67
N HIS A 71 -4.14 13.57 14.93
CA HIS A 71 -4.47 12.16 14.80
C HIS A 71 -3.29 11.35 14.25
N ARG A 72 -2.67 11.82 13.16
CA ARG A 72 -1.47 11.18 12.58
C ARG A 72 -0.31 11.11 13.55
N LYS A 73 -0.07 12.19 14.31
CA LYS A 73 1.01 12.23 15.31
C LYS A 73 0.73 11.28 16.47
N MET A 74 -0.52 11.14 16.89
CA MET A 74 -0.92 10.19 17.93
C MET A 74 -0.72 8.75 17.46
N ILE A 75 -1.07 8.43 16.21
CA ILE A 75 -0.78 7.12 15.63
C ILE A 75 0.74 6.91 15.61
N GLU A 76 1.52 7.84 15.04
CA GLU A 76 2.98 7.71 14.95
C GLU A 76 3.67 7.50 16.30
N LEU A 77 3.16 8.12 17.38
CA LEU A 77 3.70 7.95 18.74
C LEU A 77 3.37 6.59 19.37
N THR A 78 2.26 5.97 18.97
CA THR A 78 1.77 4.69 19.50
C THR A 78 1.97 3.54 18.53
N ASP A 79 2.62 3.81 17.40
CA ASP A 79 2.81 2.84 16.34
C ASP A 79 4.12 2.09 16.49
N ASP A 80 3.99 0.84 16.91
CA ASP A 80 5.03 -0.16 17.07
C ASP A 80 5.19 -1.08 15.84
N ASN A 81 4.46 -0.81 14.76
CA ASN A 81 4.54 -1.62 13.55
C ASN A 81 5.89 -1.45 12.83
N THR A 82 6.38 -2.54 12.24
CA THR A 82 7.70 -2.59 11.60
C THR A 82 7.77 -1.72 10.35
N PHE A 83 6.76 -1.81 9.49
CA PHE A 83 6.77 -1.16 8.19
C PHE A 83 5.87 0.07 8.17
N ARG A 84 6.26 1.09 7.42
CA ARG A 84 5.36 2.14 6.94
C ARG A 84 5.35 2.11 5.42
N VAL A 85 4.16 2.00 4.85
CA VAL A 85 3.97 1.87 3.41
C VAL A 85 2.90 2.82 2.88
N GLU A 86 3.02 3.13 1.60
CA GLU A 86 1.97 3.75 0.82
C GLU A 86 1.54 2.75 -0.26
N ILE A 87 0.24 2.47 -0.32
CA ILE A 87 -0.32 1.55 -1.30
C ILE A 87 -1.36 2.26 -2.15
N MET A 88 -1.48 1.80 -3.38
CA MET A 88 -2.56 2.18 -4.29
C MET A 88 -3.36 0.94 -4.65
N ILE A 89 -4.67 0.96 -4.41
CA ILE A 89 -5.58 -0.15 -4.77
C ILE A 89 -6.50 0.34 -5.88
N GLU A 90 -6.50 -0.34 -7.02
CA GLU A 90 -7.43 -0.07 -8.11
C GLU A 90 -8.75 -0.81 -7.91
N VAL A 91 -9.86 -0.11 -8.09
CA VAL A 91 -11.21 -0.68 -7.99
C VAL A 91 -11.95 -0.40 -9.29
N GLN A 92 -12.48 -1.45 -9.90
CA GLN A 92 -13.20 -1.36 -11.17
C GLN A 92 -14.52 -2.13 -11.10
N GLY A 93 -15.54 -1.65 -11.80
CA GLY A 93 -16.85 -2.28 -11.83
C GLY A 93 -17.70 -1.81 -13.00
N VAL A 94 -18.78 -2.55 -13.28
CA VAL A 94 -19.74 -2.20 -14.35
C VAL A 94 -20.73 -1.09 -13.93
N GLU A 95 -20.84 -0.84 -12.63
CA GLU A 95 -21.72 0.16 -12.02
C GLU A 95 -20.92 1.03 -11.04
N GLU A 96 -21.16 2.35 -11.08
CA GLU A 96 -20.52 3.33 -10.21
C GLU A 96 -20.76 3.01 -8.72
N GLU A 97 -22.00 2.66 -8.36
CA GLU A 97 -22.38 2.36 -6.98
C GLU A 97 -21.70 1.08 -6.45
N LEU A 98 -21.43 0.11 -7.34
CA LEU A 98 -20.67 -1.09 -6.98
C LEU A 98 -19.21 -0.71 -6.65
N VAL A 99 -18.59 0.14 -7.46
CA VAL A 99 -17.21 0.63 -7.25
C VAL A 99 -17.11 1.40 -5.93
N LYS A 100 -18.08 2.28 -5.66
CA LYS A 100 -18.15 3.03 -4.41
C LYS A 100 -18.24 2.12 -3.20
N ARG A 101 -19.21 1.20 -3.19
CA ARG A 101 -19.42 0.23 -2.10
C ARG A 101 -18.21 -0.67 -1.87
N GLN A 102 -17.56 -1.13 -2.95
CA GLN A 102 -16.34 -1.94 -2.85
C GLN A 102 -15.19 -1.13 -2.24
N SER A 103 -15.02 0.13 -2.64
CA SER A 103 -13.98 1.01 -2.11
C SER A 103 -14.17 1.26 -0.61
N GLU A 104 -15.40 1.52 -0.18
CA GLU A 104 -15.75 1.67 1.24
C GLU A 104 -15.47 0.38 2.04
N LYS A 105 -15.85 -0.77 1.49
CA LYS A 105 -15.63 -2.08 2.14
C LYS A 105 -14.15 -2.43 2.26
N ILE A 106 -13.33 -2.11 1.26
CA ILE A 106 -11.88 -2.29 1.33
C ILE A 106 -11.30 -1.48 2.50
N LEU A 107 -11.67 -0.21 2.60
CA LEU A 107 -11.21 0.68 3.68
C LEU A 107 -11.71 0.25 5.05
N GLU A 108 -12.95 -0.23 5.15
CA GLU A 108 -13.51 -0.77 6.38
C GLU A 108 -12.75 -2.02 6.84
N ASN A 109 -12.48 -2.95 5.92
CA ASN A 109 -11.73 -4.16 6.22
C ASN A 109 -10.29 -3.82 6.64
N LEU A 110 -9.59 -2.96 5.91
CA LEU A 110 -8.23 -2.51 6.28
C LEU A 110 -8.18 -1.92 7.69
N ALA A 111 -9.21 -1.16 8.09
CA ALA A 111 -9.28 -0.54 9.41
C ALA A 111 -9.55 -1.54 10.56
N LYS A 112 -10.11 -2.71 10.25
CA LYS A 112 -10.42 -3.76 11.25
C LYS A 112 -9.30 -4.80 11.39
N GLU A 113 -8.36 -4.85 10.45
CA GLU A 113 -7.25 -5.79 10.47
C GLU A 113 -6.25 -5.42 11.57
N PRO A 114 -5.93 -6.33 12.51
CA PRO A 114 -5.01 -6.05 13.62
C PRO A 114 -3.56 -5.83 13.18
N PHE A 115 -3.22 -6.17 11.94
CA PHE A 115 -1.89 -6.00 11.37
C PHE A 115 -1.62 -4.57 10.89
N PHE A 116 -2.66 -3.74 10.75
CA PHE A 116 -2.55 -2.45 10.07
C PHE A 116 -2.97 -1.30 10.97
N LYS A 117 -2.26 -0.17 10.84
CA LYS A 117 -2.73 1.12 11.37
C LYS A 117 -2.73 2.14 10.24
N ILE A 118 -3.90 2.68 9.93
CA ILE A 118 -4.08 3.63 8.81
C ILE A 118 -3.73 5.04 9.28
N TYR A 119 -2.75 5.67 8.65
CA TYR A 119 -2.35 7.06 8.87
C TYR A 119 -3.20 8.03 8.05
N SER A 120 -3.48 7.66 6.81
CA SER A 120 -4.33 8.44 5.92
C SER A 120 -4.86 7.59 4.79
N LYS A 121 -6.01 7.98 4.26
CA LYS A 121 -6.63 7.35 3.10
C LYS A 121 -7.22 8.42 2.18
N LYS A 122 -7.19 8.17 0.89
CA LYS A 122 -7.79 9.02 -0.13
C LYS A 122 -8.42 8.14 -1.19
N VAL A 123 -9.68 8.40 -1.51
CA VAL A 123 -10.38 7.76 -2.64
C VAL A 123 -10.42 8.78 -3.76
N ALA A 124 -9.97 8.40 -4.94
CA ALA A 124 -10.07 9.25 -6.12
C ALA A 124 -11.53 9.38 -6.58
N PRO A 125 -11.89 10.45 -7.31
CA PRO A 125 -13.17 10.50 -8.01
C PRO A 125 -13.37 9.26 -8.88
N ILE A 126 -14.60 8.75 -8.94
CA ILE A 126 -14.92 7.64 -9.84
C ILE A 126 -15.00 8.19 -11.25
N GLU A 127 -14.27 7.57 -12.17
CA GLU A 127 -14.23 7.93 -13.58
C GLU A 127 -14.74 6.77 -14.43
N LYS A 128 -15.48 7.09 -15.50
CA LYS A 128 -15.91 6.10 -16.48
C LYS A 128 -14.82 5.92 -17.54
N VAL A 129 -14.29 4.71 -17.64
CA VAL A 129 -13.28 4.29 -18.61
C VAL A 129 -13.89 3.17 -19.47
N ASP A 130 -14.11 3.46 -20.74
CA ASP A 130 -14.86 2.61 -21.67
C ASP A 130 -16.27 2.26 -21.13
N GLU A 131 -16.57 0.97 -20.96
CA GLU A 131 -17.83 0.45 -20.42
C GLU A 131 -17.78 0.19 -18.90
N LYS A 132 -16.72 0.63 -18.22
CA LYS A 132 -16.50 0.39 -16.78
C LYS A 132 -16.32 1.69 -16.02
N TYR A 133 -16.59 1.63 -14.73
CA TYR A 133 -16.24 2.65 -13.75
C TYR A 133 -14.97 2.22 -13.05
N SER A 134 -14.07 3.17 -12.78
CA SER A 134 -12.82 2.93 -12.07
C SER A 134 -12.54 4.03 -11.06
N THR A 135 -11.85 3.65 -9.99
CA THR A 135 -11.21 4.57 -9.05
C THR A 135 -9.95 3.92 -8.49
N TYR A 136 -9.17 4.69 -7.76
CA TYR A 136 -8.06 4.19 -6.97
C TYR A 136 -8.14 4.73 -5.54
N ILE A 137 -7.62 3.92 -4.62
CA ILE A 137 -7.56 4.22 -3.19
C ILE A 137 -6.08 4.31 -2.81
N ASP A 138 -5.64 5.50 -2.42
CA ASP A 138 -4.33 5.72 -1.84
C ASP A 138 -4.43 5.54 -0.32
N VAL A 139 -3.61 4.65 0.25
CA VAL A 139 -3.59 4.41 1.70
C VAL A 139 -2.15 4.49 2.21
N ASN A 140 -1.92 5.39 3.17
CA ASN A 140 -0.72 5.40 3.99
C ASN A 140 -1.03 4.62 5.27
N LEU A 141 -0.37 3.49 5.47
CA LEU A 141 -0.55 2.66 6.65
C LEU A 141 0.78 2.13 7.15
N SER A 142 0.82 1.69 8.40
CA SER A 142 1.86 0.81 8.87
C SER A 142 1.40 -0.64 8.91
N VAL A 143 2.37 -1.54 8.78
CA VAL A 143 2.17 -2.98 8.77
C VAL A 143 3.06 -3.59 9.84
N ARG A 144 2.46 -4.37 10.73
CA ARG A 144 3.12 -4.89 11.93
C ARG A 144 4.39 -5.66 11.66
N ASP A 145 4.34 -6.60 10.73
CA ASP A 145 5.39 -7.58 10.47
C ASP A 145 5.32 -8.09 9.01
N PHE A 146 6.25 -8.97 8.63
CA PHE A 146 6.32 -9.53 7.27
C PHE A 146 5.05 -10.31 6.90
N ARG A 147 4.49 -11.04 7.85
CA ARG A 147 3.23 -11.77 7.70
C ARG A 147 2.07 -10.82 7.37
N GLY A 148 1.97 -9.69 8.06
CA GLY A 148 1.02 -8.63 7.74
C GLY A 148 1.20 -8.10 6.32
N MET A 149 2.44 -7.98 5.84
CA MET A 149 2.74 -7.55 4.47
C MET A 149 2.22 -8.56 3.43
N VAL A 150 2.47 -9.84 3.66
CA VAL A 150 1.94 -10.93 2.83
C VAL A 150 0.42 -10.85 2.74
N ARG A 151 -0.26 -10.72 3.89
CA ARG A 151 -1.73 -10.60 3.94
C ARG A 151 -2.22 -9.36 3.18
N LEU A 152 -1.53 -8.23 3.32
CA LEU A 152 -1.85 -7.01 2.57
C LEU A 152 -1.82 -7.26 1.06
N MET A 153 -0.79 -7.93 0.57
CA MET A 153 -0.64 -8.25 -0.86
C MET A 153 -1.73 -9.19 -1.37
N PHE A 154 -2.04 -10.27 -0.65
CA PHE A 154 -2.99 -11.27 -1.14
C PHE A 154 -4.46 -10.82 -1.01
N PHE A 155 -4.84 -10.21 0.12
CA PHE A 155 -6.25 -9.88 0.36
C PHE A 155 -6.71 -8.59 -0.31
N TYR A 156 -5.80 -7.64 -0.52
CA TYR A 156 -6.15 -6.33 -1.06
C TYR A 156 -5.58 -6.07 -2.45
N GLY A 157 -4.64 -6.91 -2.92
CA GLY A 157 -4.10 -6.87 -4.27
C GLY A 157 -3.72 -5.46 -4.75
N PRO A 158 -2.92 -4.68 -3.99
CA PRO A 158 -2.63 -3.32 -4.38
C PRO A 158 -1.89 -3.31 -5.74
N ALA A 159 -2.23 -2.34 -6.57
CA ALA A 159 -1.58 -2.10 -7.85
C ALA A 159 -0.12 -1.63 -7.66
N SER A 160 0.16 -0.93 -6.56
CA SER A 160 1.51 -0.55 -6.16
C SER A 160 1.67 -0.51 -4.64
N ILE A 161 2.92 -0.73 -4.21
CA ILE A 161 3.34 -0.59 -2.82
C ILE A 161 4.69 0.12 -2.78
N GLU A 162 4.78 1.18 -1.97
CA GLU A 162 6.00 1.91 -1.68
C GLU A 162 6.34 1.76 -0.20
N VAL A 163 7.55 1.29 0.11
CA VAL A 163 8.04 1.18 1.48
C VAL A 163 8.69 2.49 1.89
N ILE A 164 8.06 3.21 2.80
CA ILE A 164 8.55 4.47 3.35
C ILE A 164 9.57 4.21 4.48
N LYS A 165 9.28 3.22 5.33
CA LYS A 165 10.16 2.77 6.43
C LYS A 165 9.99 1.25 6.68
N PRO A 166 11.02 0.57 7.20
CA PRO A 166 12.38 1.07 7.47
C PRO A 166 13.24 1.02 6.20
N SER A 167 14.42 1.66 6.23
CA SER A 167 15.40 1.56 5.12
C SER A 167 16.18 0.25 5.11
N LYS A 168 16.23 -0.43 6.24
CA LYS A 168 16.79 -1.78 6.42
C LYS A 168 15.85 -2.57 7.31
N ILE A 169 15.72 -3.85 7.02
CA ILE A 169 14.91 -4.76 7.82
C ILE A 169 15.69 -6.00 8.18
N GLU A 170 15.49 -6.46 9.41
CA GLU A 170 15.98 -7.72 9.91
C GLU A 170 14.77 -8.55 10.30
N PHE A 171 14.73 -9.79 9.82
CA PHE A 171 13.67 -10.74 10.15
C PHE A 171 14.22 -11.78 11.10
N THR A 172 13.42 -12.17 12.09
CA THR A 172 13.68 -13.45 12.76
C THR A 172 13.34 -14.59 11.80
N LEU A 173 13.97 -15.74 11.98
CA LEU A 173 13.66 -16.93 11.18
C LEU A 173 12.18 -17.31 11.30
N ASN A 174 11.61 -17.14 12.50
CA ASN A 174 10.20 -17.44 12.77
C ASN A 174 9.27 -16.51 11.99
N ASP A 175 9.51 -15.19 12.02
CA ASP A 175 8.66 -14.22 11.29
C ASP A 175 8.67 -14.49 9.78
N PHE A 176 9.86 -14.82 9.26
CA PHE A 176 10.01 -15.15 7.85
C PHE A 176 9.29 -16.44 7.50
N GLN A 177 9.44 -17.49 8.32
CA GLN A 177 8.76 -18.76 8.13
C GLN A 177 7.24 -18.62 8.22
N ASP A 178 6.72 -17.88 9.19
CA ASP A 178 5.28 -17.61 9.33
C ASP A 178 4.72 -16.89 8.10
N GLY A 179 5.45 -15.91 7.57
CA GLY A 179 5.09 -15.25 6.31
C GLY A 179 5.07 -16.22 5.13
N LEU A 180 6.07 -17.09 5.00
CA LEU A 180 6.12 -18.10 3.93
C LEU A 180 4.98 -19.12 4.04
N VAL A 181 4.62 -19.55 5.25
CA VAL A 181 3.49 -20.46 5.48
C VAL A 181 2.19 -19.78 5.03
N ASP A 182 1.93 -18.54 5.46
CA ASP A 182 0.77 -17.78 5.01
C ASP A 182 0.75 -17.63 3.47
N MET A 183 1.91 -17.38 2.83
CA MET A 183 1.99 -17.34 1.36
C MET A 183 1.60 -18.68 0.72
N THR A 184 2.14 -19.79 1.22
CA THR A 184 1.85 -21.14 0.73
C THR A 184 0.38 -21.48 0.89
N ASP A 185 -0.22 -21.17 2.04
CA ASP A 185 -1.63 -21.40 2.30
C ASP A 185 -2.52 -20.60 1.35
N MET A 186 -2.19 -19.32 1.11
CA MET A 186 -2.94 -18.48 0.15
C MET A 186 -2.82 -19.02 -1.27
N VAL A 187 -1.61 -19.40 -1.72
CA VAL A 187 -1.39 -19.97 -3.05
C VAL A 187 -2.21 -21.25 -3.23
N HIS A 188 -2.23 -22.14 -2.23
CA HIS A 188 -3.06 -23.35 -2.26
C HIS A 188 -4.56 -23.03 -2.27
N ALA A 189 -5.00 -22.06 -1.47
CA ALA A 189 -6.40 -21.64 -1.44
C ALA A 189 -6.86 -21.13 -2.82
N TYR A 190 -6.06 -20.27 -3.47
CA TYR A 190 -6.35 -19.79 -4.82
C TYR A 190 -6.30 -20.91 -5.86
N ALA A 191 -5.29 -21.77 -5.81
CA ALA A 191 -5.18 -22.90 -6.73
C ALA A 191 -6.42 -23.81 -6.63
N ASN A 192 -6.84 -24.15 -5.41
CA ASN A 192 -8.01 -24.99 -5.16
C ASN A 192 -9.31 -24.30 -5.63
N TYR A 193 -9.46 -22.99 -5.37
CA TYR A 193 -10.61 -22.23 -5.84
C TYR A 193 -10.68 -22.22 -7.38
N ILE A 194 -9.56 -21.94 -8.05
CA ILE A 194 -9.46 -21.94 -9.51
C ILE A 194 -9.75 -23.33 -10.08
N MET A 195 -9.16 -24.40 -9.53
CA MET A 195 -9.42 -25.77 -9.97
C MET A 195 -10.89 -26.18 -9.77
N GLY A 196 -11.56 -25.64 -8.74
CA GLY A 196 -12.98 -25.91 -8.48
C GLY A 196 -13.94 -25.26 -9.50
N ILE A 197 -13.53 -24.17 -10.16
CA ILE A 197 -14.39 -23.46 -11.13
C ILE A 197 -14.07 -23.80 -12.59
N LEU A 198 -12.86 -24.31 -12.88
CA LEU A 198 -12.41 -24.59 -14.24
C LEU A 198 -12.68 -26.05 -14.64
N ASN A 199 -13.09 -26.24 -15.89
CA ASN A 199 -13.12 -27.58 -16.50
C ASN A 199 -11.72 -28.00 -17.01
N ARG A 200 -11.56 -29.28 -17.36
CA ARG A 200 -10.27 -29.86 -17.78
C ARG A 200 -9.58 -29.06 -18.90
N LYS A 201 -10.33 -28.66 -19.93
CA LYS A 201 -9.77 -27.89 -21.06
C LYS A 201 -9.29 -26.50 -20.61
N GLN A 202 -10.05 -25.84 -19.74
CA GLN A 202 -9.66 -24.53 -19.19
C GLN A 202 -8.43 -24.64 -18.28
N ILE A 203 -8.27 -25.72 -17.52
CA ILE A 203 -7.07 -25.98 -16.71
C ILE A 203 -5.84 -26.14 -17.60
N GLU A 204 -5.95 -26.92 -18.69
CA GLU A 204 -4.86 -27.12 -19.65
C GLU A 204 -4.45 -25.79 -20.31
N GLU A 205 -5.42 -24.97 -20.72
CA GLU A 205 -5.17 -23.64 -21.29
C GLU A 205 -4.58 -22.67 -20.27
N PHE A 206 -5.06 -22.68 -19.03
CA PHE A 206 -4.55 -21.87 -17.93
C PHE A 206 -3.08 -22.21 -17.63
N ASN A 207 -2.77 -23.50 -17.47
CA ASN A 207 -1.41 -23.98 -17.23
C ASN A 207 -0.48 -23.61 -18.39
N ALA A 208 -0.94 -23.76 -19.64
CA ALA A 208 -0.17 -23.37 -20.81
C ALA A 208 0.16 -21.87 -20.79
N LYS A 209 -0.77 -21.00 -20.39
CA LYS A 209 -0.53 -19.55 -20.28
C LYS A 209 0.40 -19.20 -19.12
N LEU A 210 0.19 -19.81 -17.95
CA LEU A 210 0.95 -19.52 -16.73
C LEU A 210 2.44 -19.84 -16.88
N PHE A 211 2.78 -20.98 -17.48
CA PHE A 211 4.17 -21.45 -17.58
C PHE A 211 4.87 -21.10 -18.90
N ARG A 212 4.16 -20.58 -19.92
CA ARG A 212 4.78 -20.08 -21.17
C ARG A 212 5.78 -18.95 -20.95
N GLY A 213 5.60 -18.12 -19.91
CA GLY A 213 6.53 -17.06 -19.55
C GLY A 213 7.78 -17.53 -18.80
N VAL A 214 7.72 -18.70 -18.16
CA VAL A 214 8.80 -19.25 -17.32
C VAL A 214 9.76 -20.14 -18.13
N GLY A 215 9.28 -20.76 -19.21
CA GLY A 215 10.04 -21.72 -20.02
C GLY A 215 11.02 -21.15 -21.06
N ASN A 216 11.01 -19.84 -21.34
CA ASN A 216 11.86 -19.25 -22.39
C ASN A 216 13.27 -18.86 -21.93
N ALA A 217 13.65 -19.11 -20.68
CA ALA A 217 14.97 -18.72 -20.16
C ALA A 217 16.06 -19.82 -20.24
N GLN A 218 15.74 -21.11 -20.47
CA GLN A 218 16.77 -22.17 -20.37
C GLN A 218 16.76 -23.31 -21.40
N HIS A 219 15.89 -23.34 -22.41
CA HIS A 219 15.96 -24.41 -23.43
C HIS A 219 15.95 -23.89 -24.87
N VAL A 220 17.03 -23.21 -25.27
CA VAL A 220 17.48 -23.18 -26.68
C VAL A 220 19.00 -23.32 -26.71
N LYS A 221 19.51 -24.54 -26.43
CA LYS A 221 20.80 -25.10 -26.93
C LYS A 221 21.13 -26.48 -26.32
N ALA A 222 20.24 -27.45 -26.49
CA ALA A 222 20.50 -28.89 -26.45
C ALA A 222 19.11 -29.52 -26.66
N SER A 223 18.81 -30.32 -27.68
CA SER A 223 19.63 -31.29 -28.37
C SER A 223 18.96 -31.61 -29.73
N GLN A 224 19.68 -31.38 -30.82
CA GLN A 224 19.55 -32.26 -31.99
C GLN A 224 20.32 -33.53 -31.63
N GLY A 225 19.62 -34.51 -31.07
CA GLY A 225 20.17 -35.83 -30.76
C GLY A 225 19.04 -36.85 -30.90
N LYS A 226 19.22 -37.79 -31.82
CA LYS A 226 18.26 -38.82 -32.22
C LYS A 226 17.63 -39.57 -31.04
N PRO A 227 16.38 -40.04 -31.14
CA PRO A 227 15.79 -40.88 -30.12
C PRO A 227 16.44 -42.27 -30.14
N GLU A 228 17.18 -42.61 -29.10
CA GLU A 228 17.44 -44.01 -28.73
C GLU A 228 16.23 -44.54 -27.97
N THR A 229 15.61 -45.58 -28.52
CA THR A 229 14.63 -46.41 -27.83
C THR A 229 15.28 -47.09 -26.62
N LYS A 230 14.77 -46.81 -25.42
CA LYS A 230 15.00 -47.67 -24.24
C LYS A 230 13.66 -48.09 -23.65
N GLU A 231 13.60 -49.39 -23.39
CA GLU A 231 12.48 -50.16 -22.86
C GLU A 231 12.03 -49.65 -21.49
N ASN A 232 10.73 -49.74 -21.22
CA ASN A 232 10.13 -49.41 -19.93
C ASN A 232 10.56 -50.44 -18.86
N PRO A 233 11.00 -50.02 -17.67
CA PRO A 233 11.13 -50.93 -16.53
C PRO A 233 9.76 -51.29 -15.96
N SER A 234 9.66 -52.51 -15.43
CA SER A 234 8.46 -53.13 -14.85
C SER A 234 8.06 -52.53 -13.50
N VAL A 235 6.79 -52.73 -13.15
CA VAL A 235 6.01 -52.07 -12.07
C VAL A 235 6.42 -52.48 -10.64
N ASP A 236 7.47 -53.29 -10.44
CA ASP A 236 7.79 -53.87 -9.13
C ASP A 236 8.76 -53.04 -8.25
N ASP A 237 9.27 -51.90 -8.73
CA ASP A 237 10.25 -51.06 -8.01
C ASP A 237 9.66 -49.75 -7.46
N LEU A 238 8.64 -49.84 -6.58
CA LEU A 238 8.28 -48.70 -5.72
C LEU A 238 8.32 -49.10 -4.24
N PRO A 239 9.12 -48.41 -3.39
CA PRO A 239 9.08 -48.63 -1.96
C PRO A 239 7.77 -48.10 -1.39
N THR A 240 7.12 -48.94 -0.60
CA THR A 240 5.92 -48.59 0.17
C THR A 240 6.27 -47.56 1.24
N ILE A 241 5.48 -46.50 1.34
CA ILE A 241 5.37 -45.64 2.53
C ILE A 241 4.02 -45.93 3.18
#